data_AF-A0A819MQ91-F1
#
_entry.id   AF-A0A819MQ91-F1
#
_cell.length_a   1.000
_cell.length_b   1.000
_cell.length_c   1.000
_cell.angle_alpha   90.00
_cell.angle_beta   90.00
_cell.angle_gamma   90.00
#
_symmetry.space_group_name_H-M   'P 1'
#
loop_
_entity.id
_entity.type
_entity.pdbx_description
1 polymer ?
#
loop_
_entity_poly.entity_id
_entity_poly.type
_entity_poly.pdbx_seq_one_letter_code
_entity_poly.pdbx_strand_id
1 'polypeptide(L)'
;MKTLLCLVSLSFWFLPLAIDSLRLIAVGHRQSIEASVSYTTWFNQFNRTDLYKLRSHEPTLIVFGELTGLTSAFIGTRGQVARAQAGTVQNAFSLMAKAYEKQITSYLSEYPTISITNALELSLSDVMWRAFNQTFSSLARLLNATIVSATFGPRITRSTDPKDIELYGDPDLYPNQTEVYLPLTKEIYNTAHVYAPNGSLIASRDKYHLTPAEIELLQLTPGKLENNTVIKPNNTCIAICLDAFYLDVLSHLDSQNCTILIQPSFNDQMWAANLSSQSPIWVPVDWAHGPLALFEKTQNIQFSINPMVTGNLFSDMIVDGQSTINQRLLRGITALNKQDDLYIGLDPVDVQDISGFQTLTLAKWARDDPREKNLTKQERRQLLYQYALELAPDSKSKNENKYADTVIWADVIL
;
A
#
# COMPACT_ATOMS: atom_id res chain seq x y z
N MET A 1 4.95 3.33 -82.75
CA MET A 1 4.83 2.46 -81.57
C MET A 1 5.60 3.10 -80.42
N LYS A 2 4.90 3.73 -79.46
CA LYS A 2 5.50 4.22 -78.21
C LYS A 2 4.68 3.62 -77.07
N THR A 3 5.36 2.83 -76.25
CA THR A 3 4.81 2.04 -75.15
C THR A 3 4.59 2.94 -73.93
N LEU A 4 3.40 2.85 -73.34
CA LEU A 4 3.01 3.53 -72.11
C LEU A 4 3.55 2.70 -70.93
N LEU A 5 4.43 3.26 -70.10
CA LEU A 5 4.84 2.65 -68.83
C LEU A 5 3.96 3.21 -67.71
N CYS A 6 3.15 2.35 -67.10
CA CYS A 6 2.34 2.67 -65.91
C CYS A 6 3.22 2.50 -64.67
N LEU A 7 3.51 3.60 -63.97
CA LEU A 7 4.14 3.60 -62.65
C LEU A 7 3.06 3.42 -61.58
N VAL A 8 3.05 2.26 -60.93
CA VAL A 8 2.23 2.00 -59.73
C VAL A 8 3.04 2.43 -58.51
N SER A 9 2.59 3.49 -57.82
CA SER A 9 3.16 3.88 -56.53
C SER A 9 2.60 3.00 -55.42
N LEU A 10 3.42 2.09 -54.89
CA LEU A 10 3.14 1.38 -53.64
C LEU A 10 3.49 2.30 -52.46
N SER A 11 2.51 3.02 -51.93
CA SER A 11 2.61 3.70 -50.65
C SER A 11 2.43 2.68 -49.51
N PHE A 12 3.54 2.28 -48.90
CA PHE A 12 3.54 1.55 -47.63
C PHE A 12 3.11 2.50 -46.51
N TRP A 13 1.87 2.34 -46.04
CA TRP A 13 1.43 2.93 -44.79
C TRP A 13 2.03 2.11 -43.65
N PHE A 14 3.12 2.60 -43.04
CA PHE A 14 3.49 2.15 -41.70
C PHE A 14 2.45 2.72 -40.73
N LEU A 15 1.45 1.92 -40.37
CA LEU A 15 0.73 2.12 -39.12
C LEU A 15 1.77 1.94 -38.00
N PRO A 16 2.02 2.95 -37.14
CA PRO A 16 2.84 2.71 -35.96
C PRO A 16 2.09 1.66 -35.13
N LEU A 17 2.74 0.54 -34.85
CA LEU A 17 2.30 -0.37 -33.79
C LEU A 17 2.17 0.49 -32.53
N ALA A 18 0.95 0.66 -32.04
CA ALA A 18 0.74 1.30 -30.74
C ALA A 18 1.47 0.44 -29.71
N ILE A 19 2.54 1.00 -29.14
CA ILE A 19 3.22 0.38 -28.01
C ILE A 19 2.32 0.67 -26.81
N ASP A 20 1.73 -0.37 -26.23
CA ASP A 20 0.90 -0.23 -25.02
C ASP A 20 1.81 0.17 -23.87
N SER A 21 1.87 1.48 -23.62
CA SER A 21 2.63 2.03 -22.51
C SER A 21 1.73 2.29 -21.31
N LEU A 22 2.29 2.16 -20.12
CA LEU A 22 1.58 2.31 -18.86
C LEU A 22 2.44 3.15 -17.91
N ARG A 23 1.84 4.18 -17.31
CA ARG A 23 2.49 4.91 -16.22
C ARG A 23 2.21 4.23 -14.89
N LEU A 24 3.27 3.85 -14.19
CA LEU A 24 3.22 3.34 -12.82
C LEU A 24 3.54 4.48 -11.84
N ILE A 25 2.72 4.67 -10.81
CA ILE A 25 2.94 5.65 -9.75
C ILE A 25 2.82 4.96 -8.40
N ALA A 26 3.88 4.99 -7.59
CA ALA A 26 3.89 4.48 -6.22
C ALA A 26 3.79 5.65 -5.23
N VAL A 27 2.84 5.56 -4.30
CA VAL A 27 2.57 6.58 -3.28
C VAL A 27 2.93 6.02 -1.91
N GLY A 28 4.16 6.30 -1.48
CA GLY A 28 4.63 6.05 -0.12
C GLY A 28 4.24 7.21 0.79
N HIS A 29 2.94 7.30 1.09
CA HIS A 29 2.41 8.40 1.89
C HIS A 29 2.86 8.29 3.35
N ARG A 30 3.10 9.44 3.97
CA ARG A 30 3.26 9.50 5.42
C ARG A 30 1.87 9.54 6.07
N GLN A 31 1.54 8.54 6.88
CA GLN A 31 0.29 8.49 7.62
C GLN A 31 0.21 9.64 8.64
N SER A 32 -1.01 10.10 8.91
CA SER A 32 -1.27 11.22 9.81
C SER A 32 -2.59 11.01 10.52
N ILE A 33 -2.54 10.98 11.86
CA ILE A 33 -3.73 10.94 12.68
C ILE A 33 -4.48 12.29 12.63
N GLU A 34 -3.76 13.38 12.38
CA GLU A 34 -4.28 14.74 12.24
C GLU A 34 -5.18 14.88 10.99
N ALA A 35 -4.90 14.11 9.93
CA ALA A 35 -5.78 14.05 8.77
C ALA A 35 -7.15 13.40 9.08
N SER A 36 -7.25 12.64 10.17
CA SER A 36 -8.46 11.91 10.57
C SER A 36 -9.40 12.75 11.42
N VAL A 37 -9.40 14.07 11.26
CA VAL A 37 -10.38 14.95 11.93
C VAL A 37 -11.76 14.84 11.29
N SER A 38 -11.82 14.76 9.96
CA SER A 38 -13.05 14.73 9.16
C SER A 38 -12.83 13.99 7.84
N TYR A 39 -13.91 13.60 7.16
CA TYR A 39 -13.84 13.07 5.79
C TYR A 39 -13.13 14.02 4.83
N THR A 40 -13.28 15.33 4.99
CA THR A 40 -12.63 16.34 4.15
C THR A 40 -11.12 16.39 4.35
N THR A 41 -10.66 16.42 5.60
CA THR A 41 -9.22 16.43 5.91
C THR A 41 -8.57 15.12 5.50
N TRP A 42 -9.30 14.00 5.64
CA TRP A 42 -8.88 12.69 5.18
C TRP A 42 -8.70 12.67 3.66
N PHE A 43 -9.72 13.09 2.91
CA PHE A 43 -9.63 13.19 1.45
C PHE A 43 -8.47 14.08 0.99
N ASN A 44 -8.27 15.23 1.65
CA ASN A 44 -7.21 16.18 1.31
C ASN A 44 -5.80 15.61 1.51
N GLN A 45 -5.59 14.66 2.43
CA GLN A 45 -4.30 13.98 2.59
C GLN A 45 -3.90 13.22 1.30
N PHE A 46 -4.87 12.60 0.64
CA PHE A 46 -4.62 11.77 -0.56
C PHE A 46 -4.82 12.53 -1.88
N ASN A 47 -5.60 13.62 -1.89
CA ASN A 47 -5.83 14.47 -3.05
C ASN A 47 -4.63 15.42 -3.31
N ARG A 48 -3.49 14.84 -3.67
CA ARG A 48 -2.22 15.55 -3.78
C ARG A 48 -2.00 16.16 -5.17
N THR A 49 -1.43 17.35 -5.21
CA THR A 49 -1.18 18.09 -6.48
C THR A 49 -0.12 17.46 -7.38
N ASP A 50 0.83 16.72 -6.81
CA ASP A 50 1.87 15.98 -7.56
C ASP A 50 1.27 14.87 -8.43
N LEU A 51 0.26 14.15 -7.97
CA LEU A 51 -0.45 13.13 -8.76
C LEU A 51 -1.08 13.73 -10.03
N TYR A 52 -1.63 14.94 -9.96
CA TYR A 52 -2.18 15.63 -11.14
C TYR A 52 -1.11 16.08 -12.12
N LYS A 53 0.12 16.35 -11.65
CA LYS A 53 1.26 16.69 -12.51
C LYS A 53 1.88 15.45 -13.15
N LEU A 54 1.79 14.32 -12.47
CA LEU A 54 2.36 13.05 -12.90
C LEU A 54 1.40 12.22 -13.75
N ARG A 55 0.09 12.49 -13.76
CA ARG A 55 -0.83 11.81 -14.69
C ARG A 55 -0.36 12.04 -16.12
N SER A 56 -0.48 11.00 -16.95
CA SER A 56 -0.04 11.04 -18.34
C SER A 56 -1.23 10.91 -19.29
N HIS A 57 -0.98 11.04 -20.60
CA HIS A 57 -1.98 10.67 -21.62
C HIS A 57 -2.14 9.14 -21.72
N GLU A 58 -1.16 8.38 -21.27
CA GLU A 58 -1.19 6.93 -21.20
C GLU A 58 -2.08 6.48 -20.03
N PRO A 59 -2.60 5.24 -20.09
CA PRO A 59 -3.16 4.58 -18.92
C PRO A 59 -2.22 4.75 -17.72
N THR A 60 -2.79 5.06 -16.57
CA THR A 60 -2.03 5.31 -15.34
C THR A 60 -2.53 4.37 -14.25
N LEU A 61 -1.60 3.67 -13.60
CA LEU A 61 -1.82 2.83 -12.42
C LEU A 61 -1.16 3.50 -11.21
N ILE A 62 -1.97 3.91 -10.24
CA ILE A 62 -1.52 4.54 -9.00
C ILE A 62 -1.71 3.57 -7.85
N VAL A 63 -0.65 3.30 -7.09
CA VAL A 63 -0.65 2.33 -6.00
C VAL A 63 -0.30 3.04 -4.69
N PHE A 64 -1.15 2.88 -3.69
CA PHE A 64 -0.91 3.30 -2.30
C PHE A 64 -0.45 2.10 -1.45
N GLY A 65 0.19 2.39 -0.32
CA GLY A 65 0.68 1.36 0.59
C GLY A 65 -0.42 0.52 1.27
N GLU A 66 0.00 -0.53 1.95
CA GLU A 66 -0.88 -1.36 2.75
C GLU A 66 -1.48 -0.57 3.92
N LEU A 67 -2.69 -0.94 4.36
CA LEU A 67 -3.36 -0.29 5.49
C LEU A 67 -3.46 1.24 5.37
N THR A 68 -3.46 1.78 4.15
CA THR A 68 -3.68 3.21 3.86
C THR A 68 -4.99 3.73 4.48
N GLY A 69 -6.01 2.87 4.61
CA GLY A 69 -7.26 3.21 5.29
C GLY A 69 -7.22 3.23 6.82
N LEU A 70 -6.15 2.77 7.47
CA LEU A 70 -6.09 2.51 8.92
C LEU A 70 -6.52 3.73 9.75
N THR A 71 -5.95 4.90 9.48
CA THR A 71 -6.20 6.10 10.28
C THR A 71 -7.63 6.64 10.11
N SER A 72 -8.35 6.26 9.04
CA SER A 72 -9.77 6.62 8.86
C SER A 72 -10.68 6.08 9.97
N ALA A 73 -10.27 5.03 10.69
CA ALA A 73 -10.98 4.53 11.88
C ALA A 73 -11.21 5.63 12.92
N PHE A 74 -10.31 6.61 12.98
CA PHE A 74 -10.35 7.70 13.94
C PHE A 74 -11.08 8.93 13.42
N ILE A 75 -11.85 8.87 12.33
CA ILE A 75 -12.57 10.05 11.84
C ILE A 75 -13.66 10.51 12.82
N GLY A 76 -13.83 11.84 12.90
CA GLY A 76 -15.01 12.45 13.48
C GLY A 76 -15.07 12.48 15.01
N THR A 77 -16.26 12.70 15.54
CA THR A 77 -16.55 12.83 16.97
C THR A 77 -16.20 11.56 17.74
N ARG A 78 -16.49 10.37 17.18
CA ARG A 78 -16.15 9.09 17.85
C ARG A 78 -14.65 8.91 18.00
N GLY A 79 -13.85 9.36 17.04
CA GLY A 79 -12.38 9.28 17.13
C GLY A 79 -11.73 10.40 17.95
N GLN A 80 -12.45 11.46 18.32
CA GLN A 80 -11.85 12.69 18.86
C GLN A 80 -10.98 12.45 20.11
N VAL A 81 -11.48 11.66 21.06
CA VAL A 81 -10.76 11.39 22.32
C VAL A 81 -9.53 10.54 22.06
N ALA A 82 -9.63 9.52 21.19
CA ALA A 82 -8.49 8.69 20.81
C ALA A 82 -7.38 9.52 20.15
N ARG A 83 -7.71 10.39 19.18
CA ARG A 83 -6.71 11.26 18.55
C ARG A 83 -6.00 12.19 19.55
N ALA A 84 -6.71 12.68 20.56
CA ALA A 84 -6.19 13.66 21.50
C ALA A 84 -5.47 13.07 22.71
N GLN A 85 -5.85 11.87 23.15
CA GLN A 85 -5.49 11.35 24.49
C GLN A 85 -5.02 9.89 24.50
N ALA A 86 -5.02 9.20 23.36
CA ALA A 86 -4.60 7.80 23.35
C ALA A 86 -3.18 7.62 23.88
N GLY A 87 -2.23 8.42 23.41
CA GLY A 87 -0.82 8.20 23.72
C GLY A 87 -0.29 6.97 22.96
N THR A 88 -0.86 5.78 23.18
CA THR A 88 -0.50 4.49 22.55
C THR A 88 -1.59 3.91 21.66
N VAL A 89 -1.24 2.99 20.76
CA VAL A 89 -2.20 2.23 19.94
C VAL A 89 -3.21 1.47 20.81
N GLN A 90 -2.75 0.81 21.88
CA GLN A 90 -3.65 0.02 22.74
C GLN A 90 -4.67 0.87 23.49
N ASN A 91 -4.28 2.07 23.93
CA ASN A 91 -5.22 2.99 24.55
C ASN A 91 -6.15 3.62 23.50
N ALA A 92 -5.66 3.87 22.27
CA ALA A 92 -6.50 4.29 21.16
C ALA A 92 -7.62 3.28 20.91
N PHE A 93 -7.27 1.99 20.83
CA PHE A 93 -8.25 0.90 20.71
C PHE A 93 -9.29 0.93 21.84
N SER A 94 -8.86 1.08 23.09
CA SER A 94 -9.77 1.12 24.25
C SER A 94 -10.74 2.31 24.22
N LEU A 95 -10.24 3.49 23.82
CA LEU A 95 -11.04 4.70 23.66
C LEU A 95 -12.05 4.56 22.51
N MET A 96 -11.63 3.93 21.41
CA MET A 96 -12.51 3.63 20.27
C MET A 96 -13.59 2.61 20.66
N ALA A 97 -13.24 1.55 21.40
CA ALA A 97 -14.21 0.57 21.90
C ALA A 97 -15.31 1.24 22.73
N LYS A 98 -14.94 2.19 23.59
CA LYS A 98 -15.90 2.99 24.36
C LYS A 98 -16.79 3.86 23.47
N ALA A 99 -16.23 4.49 22.44
CA ALA A 99 -16.98 5.35 21.51
C ALA A 99 -17.98 4.56 20.64
N TYR A 100 -17.77 3.25 20.47
CA TYR A 100 -18.59 2.34 19.67
C TYR A 100 -19.34 1.29 20.51
N GLU A 101 -19.50 1.48 21.82
CA GLU A 101 -20.08 0.50 22.75
C GLU A 101 -21.43 -0.07 22.29
N LYS A 102 -22.30 0.78 21.73
CA LYS A 102 -23.63 0.37 21.22
C LYS A 102 -23.51 -0.59 20.02
N GLN A 103 -22.64 -0.26 19.07
CA GLN A 103 -22.42 -1.06 17.87
C GLN A 103 -21.71 -2.38 18.22
N ILE A 104 -20.73 -2.32 19.13
CA ILE A 104 -20.05 -3.51 19.66
C ILE A 104 -21.05 -4.45 20.32
N THR A 105 -21.93 -3.94 21.17
CA THR A 105 -22.96 -4.75 21.83
C THR A 105 -23.89 -5.43 20.81
N SER A 106 -24.27 -4.71 19.75
CA SER A 106 -25.06 -5.26 18.65
C SER A 106 -24.34 -6.44 17.97
N TYR A 107 -23.08 -6.26 17.56
CA TYR A 107 -22.33 -7.32 16.87
C TYR A 107 -21.94 -8.50 17.77
N LEU A 108 -21.71 -8.29 19.07
CA LEU A 108 -21.51 -9.39 20.02
C LEU A 108 -22.80 -10.20 20.21
N SER A 109 -23.97 -9.57 20.09
CA SER A 109 -25.25 -10.27 20.11
C SER A 109 -25.49 -11.07 18.81
N GLU A 110 -25.12 -10.50 17.66
CA GLU A 110 -25.25 -11.15 16.35
C GLU A 110 -24.24 -12.29 16.15
N TYR A 111 -23.00 -12.11 16.63
CA TYR A 111 -21.91 -13.05 16.48
C TYR A 111 -21.28 -13.41 17.84
N PRO A 112 -21.91 -14.28 18.66
CA PRO A 112 -21.47 -14.53 20.04
C PRO A 112 -20.07 -15.10 20.22
N THR A 113 -19.41 -15.56 19.15
CA THR A 113 -18.09 -16.18 19.19
C THR A 113 -16.95 -15.21 18.89
N ILE A 114 -17.24 -13.96 18.49
CA ILE A 114 -16.19 -13.00 18.12
C ILE A 114 -15.64 -12.29 19.37
N SER A 115 -14.40 -11.84 19.28
CA SER A 115 -13.79 -11.03 20.34
C SER A 115 -14.30 -9.59 20.32
N ILE A 116 -13.98 -8.83 21.37
CA ILE A 116 -14.24 -7.39 21.39
C ILE A 116 -13.43 -6.63 20.32
N THR A 117 -12.26 -7.14 19.94
CA THR A 117 -11.45 -6.65 18.82
C THR A 117 -12.24 -6.72 17.54
N ASN A 118 -12.70 -7.91 17.16
CA ASN A 118 -13.47 -8.04 15.94
C ASN A 118 -14.80 -7.25 16.02
N ALA A 119 -15.47 -7.22 17.18
CA ALA A 119 -16.69 -6.42 17.32
C ALA A 119 -16.44 -4.91 17.11
N LEU A 120 -15.31 -4.36 17.59
CA LEU A 120 -14.93 -2.98 17.31
C LEU A 120 -14.64 -2.79 15.81
N GLU A 121 -13.87 -3.68 15.20
CA GLU A 121 -13.55 -3.60 13.78
C GLU A 121 -14.81 -3.66 12.89
N LEU A 122 -15.78 -4.52 13.20
CA LEU A 122 -17.10 -4.53 12.55
C LEU A 122 -17.85 -3.21 12.79
N SER A 123 -17.75 -2.63 13.98
CA SER A 123 -18.37 -1.35 14.33
C SER A 123 -17.81 -0.15 13.56
N LEU A 124 -16.57 -0.26 13.07
CA LEU A 124 -15.90 0.75 12.26
C LEU A 124 -16.29 0.70 10.77
N SER A 125 -17.10 -0.28 10.34
CA SER A 125 -17.46 -0.51 8.93
C SER A 125 -17.95 0.74 8.22
N ASP A 126 -18.86 1.52 8.83
CA ASP A 126 -19.42 2.70 8.17
C ASP A 126 -18.34 3.77 7.95
N VAL A 127 -17.66 4.19 9.02
CA VAL A 127 -16.69 5.30 8.97
C VAL A 127 -15.51 4.97 8.06
N MET A 128 -14.93 3.77 8.22
CA MET A 128 -13.74 3.37 7.47
C MET A 128 -14.07 3.15 6.00
N TRP A 129 -15.11 2.37 5.69
CA TRP A 129 -15.49 2.13 4.31
C TRP A 129 -15.91 3.42 3.61
N ARG A 130 -16.71 4.26 4.26
CA ARG A 130 -17.16 5.54 3.69
C ARG A 130 -15.97 6.44 3.36
N ALA A 131 -15.07 6.65 4.31
CA ALA A 131 -13.89 7.49 4.10
C ALA A 131 -12.97 6.92 3.02
N PHE A 132 -12.67 5.61 3.11
CA PHE A 132 -11.77 4.92 2.20
C PHE A 132 -12.33 4.85 0.77
N ASN A 133 -13.51 4.24 0.59
CA ASN A 133 -14.12 4.01 -0.71
C ASN A 133 -14.43 5.32 -1.43
N GLN A 134 -15.01 6.32 -0.75
CA GLN A 134 -15.31 7.61 -1.38
C GLN A 134 -14.04 8.34 -1.82
N THR A 135 -12.96 8.27 -1.03
CA THR A 135 -11.68 8.91 -1.37
C THR A 135 -11.08 8.28 -2.61
N PHE A 136 -10.84 6.97 -2.61
CA PHE A 136 -10.13 6.32 -3.72
C PHE A 136 -10.98 6.18 -4.98
N SER A 137 -12.30 6.00 -4.86
CA SER A 137 -13.24 6.09 -6.00
C SER A 137 -13.24 7.49 -6.64
N SER A 138 -13.21 8.54 -5.83
CA SER A 138 -13.18 9.92 -6.34
C SER A 138 -11.83 10.28 -6.96
N LEU A 139 -10.73 9.88 -6.34
CA LEU A 139 -9.39 10.08 -6.91
C LEU A 139 -9.24 9.34 -8.24
N ALA A 140 -9.79 8.14 -8.38
CA ALA A 140 -9.73 7.40 -9.64
C ALA A 140 -10.41 8.18 -10.78
N ARG A 141 -11.56 8.79 -10.51
CA ARG A 141 -12.27 9.69 -11.44
C ARG A 141 -11.52 10.97 -11.73
N LEU A 142 -11.06 11.67 -10.70
CA LEU A 142 -10.40 12.97 -10.83
C LEU A 142 -9.07 12.86 -11.58
N LEU A 143 -8.34 11.78 -11.36
CA LEU A 143 -7.05 11.50 -11.99
C LEU A 143 -7.19 10.73 -13.30
N ASN A 144 -8.37 10.18 -13.60
CA ASN A 144 -8.62 9.27 -14.72
C ASN A 144 -7.61 8.11 -14.74
N ALA A 145 -7.46 7.44 -13.60
CA ALA A 145 -6.43 6.42 -13.37
C ALA A 145 -7.01 5.20 -12.68
N THR A 146 -6.39 4.03 -12.90
CA THR A 146 -6.63 2.86 -12.06
C THR A 146 -5.93 3.09 -10.72
N ILE A 147 -6.65 2.95 -9.61
CA ILE A 147 -6.10 3.15 -8.27
C ILE A 147 -6.14 1.83 -7.51
N VAL A 148 -5.02 1.49 -6.87
CA VAL A 148 -4.94 0.42 -5.87
C VAL A 148 -4.63 1.02 -4.52
N SER A 149 -5.48 0.73 -3.54
CA SER A 149 -5.30 1.15 -2.15
C SER A 149 -5.77 0.03 -1.23
N ALA A 150 -5.25 -0.04 -0.02
CA ALA A 150 -5.53 -1.13 0.90
C ALA A 150 -5.98 -0.65 2.28
N THR A 151 -6.85 -1.43 2.90
CA THR A 151 -7.33 -1.26 4.28
C THR A 151 -7.75 -2.60 4.83
N PHE A 152 -7.88 -2.72 6.15
CA PHE A 152 -8.60 -3.84 6.74
C PHE A 152 -10.09 -3.52 6.86
N GLY A 153 -10.91 -4.56 6.87
CA GLY A 153 -12.34 -4.46 7.10
C GLY A 153 -13.10 -5.72 6.69
N PRO A 154 -14.38 -5.82 7.06
CA PRO A 154 -15.24 -6.90 6.60
C PRO A 154 -15.65 -6.69 5.14
N ARG A 155 -16.32 -7.70 4.56
CA ARG A 155 -17.11 -7.45 3.34
C ARG A 155 -18.27 -6.54 3.68
N ILE A 156 -18.57 -5.59 2.80
CA ILE A 156 -19.51 -4.52 3.07
C ILE A 156 -20.80 -4.69 2.27
N THR A 157 -21.93 -4.43 2.91
CA THR A 157 -23.23 -4.18 2.26
C THR A 157 -23.74 -2.78 2.61
N ARG A 158 -24.58 -2.23 1.73
CA ARG A 158 -25.20 -0.92 1.93
C ARG A 158 -26.62 -1.12 2.47
N SER A 159 -26.97 -0.43 3.55
CA SER A 159 -28.33 -0.36 4.07
C SER A 159 -28.87 1.07 4.02
N THR A 160 -30.17 1.18 3.75
CA THR A 160 -30.95 2.43 3.84
C THR A 160 -32.08 2.30 4.86
N ASP A 161 -32.09 1.26 5.69
CA ASP A 161 -33.06 1.12 6.78
C ASP A 161 -32.82 2.23 7.81
N PRO A 162 -33.84 3.03 8.17
CA PRO A 162 -33.71 4.06 9.21
C PRO A 162 -33.17 3.54 10.54
N LYS A 163 -33.46 2.28 10.92
CA LYS A 163 -32.94 1.67 12.16
C LYS A 163 -31.44 1.40 12.08
N ASP A 164 -30.97 0.95 10.93
CA ASP A 164 -29.53 0.74 10.71
C ASP A 164 -28.80 2.08 10.71
N ILE A 165 -29.38 3.12 10.11
CA ILE A 165 -28.83 4.48 10.12
C ILE A 165 -28.78 5.04 11.55
N GLU A 166 -29.83 4.83 12.34
CA GLU A 166 -29.87 5.29 13.74
C GLU A 166 -28.80 4.60 14.60
N LEU A 167 -28.59 3.29 14.42
CA LEU A 167 -27.65 2.52 15.23
C LEU A 167 -26.19 2.67 14.75
N TYR A 168 -25.94 2.53 13.46
CA TYR A 168 -24.59 2.42 12.90
C TYR A 168 -24.09 3.71 12.24
N GLY A 169 -24.99 4.67 11.98
CA GLY A 169 -24.66 5.94 11.37
C GLY A 169 -23.57 6.71 12.10
N ASP A 170 -22.87 7.54 11.34
CA ASP A 170 -21.89 8.48 11.85
C ASP A 170 -22.63 9.69 12.43
N PRO A 171 -22.46 10.00 13.73
CA PRO A 171 -23.12 11.16 14.35
C PRO A 171 -22.77 12.48 13.66
N ASP A 172 -21.62 12.60 13.01
CA ASP A 172 -21.21 13.82 12.33
C ASP A 172 -21.95 14.06 11.00
N LEU A 173 -22.68 13.06 10.51
CA LEU A 173 -23.50 13.14 9.31
C LEU A 173 -24.99 13.30 9.62
N TYR A 174 -25.41 13.24 10.89
CA TYR A 174 -26.80 13.42 11.29
C TYR A 174 -27.29 14.87 11.07
N PRO A 175 -28.55 15.09 10.64
CA PRO A 175 -29.56 14.11 10.21
C PRO A 175 -29.50 13.78 8.71
N ASN A 176 -28.43 14.17 8.02
CA ASN A 176 -28.33 14.13 6.56
C ASN A 176 -27.87 12.76 6.00
N GLN A 177 -27.45 11.84 6.87
CA GLN A 177 -27.05 10.49 6.45
C GLN A 177 -28.26 9.69 5.99
N THR A 178 -28.23 9.22 4.73
CA THR A 178 -29.31 8.44 4.10
C THR A 178 -28.98 6.97 3.90
N GLU A 179 -27.76 6.55 4.27
CA GLU A 179 -27.26 5.18 4.09
C GLU A 179 -26.15 4.88 5.09
N VAL A 180 -25.99 3.60 5.43
CA VAL A 180 -24.87 3.08 6.20
C VAL A 180 -24.23 1.87 5.51
N TYR A 181 -22.96 1.65 5.80
CA TYR A 181 -22.19 0.50 5.33
C TYR A 181 -21.98 -0.47 6.48
N LEU A 182 -22.50 -1.69 6.31
CA LEU A 182 -22.55 -2.73 7.33
C LEU A 182 -21.71 -3.94 6.90
N PRO A 183 -21.15 -4.71 7.85
CA PRO A 183 -20.52 -5.98 7.55
C PRO A 183 -21.55 -6.97 6.99
N LEU A 184 -21.18 -7.66 5.92
CA LEU A 184 -21.93 -8.79 5.35
C LEU A 184 -21.63 -10.08 6.13
N THR A 185 -20.42 -10.18 6.67
CA THR A 185 -19.95 -11.33 7.45
C THR A 185 -19.03 -10.85 8.58
N LYS A 186 -18.72 -11.75 9.52
CA LYS A 186 -17.87 -11.45 10.69
C LYS A 186 -16.37 -11.45 10.39
N GLU A 187 -15.97 -12.03 9.26
CA GLU A 187 -14.57 -12.12 8.86
C GLU A 187 -14.04 -10.75 8.43
N ILE A 188 -12.82 -10.43 8.85
CA ILE A 188 -12.19 -9.13 8.64
C ILE A 188 -10.86 -9.41 7.95
N TYR A 189 -10.64 -8.77 6.81
CA TYR A 189 -9.51 -9.06 5.95
C TYR A 189 -8.66 -7.82 5.75
N ASN A 190 -7.34 -7.95 5.73
CA ASN A 190 -6.49 -6.95 5.11
C ASN A 190 -6.66 -7.08 3.59
N THR A 191 -7.24 -6.04 2.97
CA THR A 191 -7.72 -6.10 1.60
C THR A 191 -7.15 -4.95 0.77
N ALA A 192 -6.57 -5.28 -0.38
CA ALA A 192 -6.27 -4.32 -1.43
C ALA A 192 -7.45 -4.22 -2.40
N HIS A 193 -7.87 -3.00 -2.68
CA HIS A 193 -9.01 -2.65 -3.52
C HIS A 193 -8.54 -1.94 -4.79
N VAL A 194 -9.10 -2.33 -5.94
CA VAL A 194 -8.77 -1.78 -7.26
C VAL A 194 -9.95 -1.01 -7.82
N TYR A 195 -9.75 0.28 -8.04
CA TYR A 195 -10.72 1.19 -8.63
C TYR A 195 -10.35 1.47 -10.08
N ALA A 196 -11.31 1.32 -11.00
CA ALA A 196 -11.17 1.72 -12.39
C ALA A 196 -11.22 3.26 -12.53
N PRO A 197 -10.75 3.83 -13.67
CA PRO A 197 -10.76 5.28 -13.91
C PRO A 197 -12.14 5.96 -13.79
N ASN A 198 -13.23 5.22 -13.94
CA ASN A 198 -14.59 5.74 -13.72
C ASN A 198 -15.02 5.76 -12.24
N GLY A 199 -14.15 5.35 -11.31
CA GLY A 199 -14.41 5.25 -9.87
C GLY A 199 -15.06 3.96 -9.41
N SER A 200 -15.36 3.02 -10.30
CA SER A 200 -15.94 1.73 -9.91
C SER A 200 -14.89 0.83 -9.26
N LEU A 201 -15.25 0.15 -8.17
CA LEU A 201 -14.44 -0.92 -7.58
C LEU A 201 -14.56 -2.16 -8.47
N ILE A 202 -13.45 -2.60 -9.07
CA ILE A 202 -13.42 -3.70 -10.05
C ILE A 202 -12.77 -4.98 -9.52
N ALA A 203 -11.98 -4.90 -8.45
CA ALA A 203 -11.38 -6.06 -7.80
C ALA A 203 -11.02 -5.77 -6.34
N SER A 204 -10.96 -6.83 -5.55
CA SER A 204 -10.42 -6.83 -4.18
C SER A 204 -9.58 -8.09 -3.98
N ARG A 205 -8.46 -8.00 -3.27
CA ARG A 205 -7.58 -9.13 -2.94
C ARG A 205 -7.25 -9.10 -1.45
N ASP A 206 -7.45 -10.22 -0.78
CA ASP A 206 -7.14 -10.36 0.64
C ASP A 206 -5.71 -10.85 0.81
N LYS A 207 -5.03 -10.33 1.82
CA LYS A 207 -3.70 -10.78 2.23
C LYS A 207 -3.77 -12.23 2.70
N TYR A 208 -2.88 -13.09 2.21
CA TYR A 208 -2.87 -14.51 2.55
C TYR A 208 -1.98 -14.78 3.77
N HIS A 209 -0.72 -14.33 3.71
CA HIS A 209 0.24 -14.45 4.80
C HIS A 209 0.13 -13.24 5.73
N LEU A 210 -0.50 -13.44 6.89
CA LEU A 210 -0.65 -12.41 7.92
C LEU A 210 0.60 -12.30 8.81
N THR A 211 0.92 -11.09 9.25
CA THR A 211 1.95 -10.84 10.25
C THR A 211 1.47 -11.27 11.64
N PRO A 212 2.38 -11.46 12.62
CA PRO A 212 1.98 -11.67 14.02
C PRO A 212 1.04 -10.58 14.54
N ALA A 213 1.28 -9.31 14.20
CA ALA A 213 0.42 -8.20 14.63
C ALA A 213 -1.01 -8.32 14.06
N GLU A 214 -1.14 -8.74 12.80
CA GLU A 214 -2.44 -8.96 12.17
C GLU A 214 -3.21 -10.13 12.79
N ILE A 215 -2.53 -11.16 13.26
CA ILE A 215 -3.14 -12.33 13.90
C ILE A 215 -3.48 -12.05 15.37
N GLU A 216 -2.54 -11.47 16.12
CA GLU A 216 -2.63 -11.38 17.58
C GLU A 216 -3.34 -10.11 18.04
N LEU A 217 -3.08 -8.97 17.37
CA LEU A 217 -3.63 -7.67 17.76
C LEU A 217 -4.94 -7.37 17.03
N LEU A 218 -4.96 -7.55 15.70
CA LEU A 218 -6.12 -7.28 14.87
C LEU A 218 -7.03 -8.51 14.69
N GLN A 219 -6.53 -9.72 14.90
CA GLN A 219 -7.31 -10.96 14.72
C GLN A 219 -7.96 -11.05 13.33
N LEU A 220 -7.19 -10.67 12.31
CA LEU A 220 -7.63 -10.71 10.93
C LEU A 220 -7.79 -12.15 10.44
N THR A 221 -8.72 -12.33 9.52
CA THR A 221 -8.93 -13.56 8.78
C THR A 221 -7.96 -13.59 7.59
N PRO A 222 -7.15 -14.65 7.42
CA PRO A 222 -6.31 -14.78 6.24
C PRO A 222 -7.19 -14.94 5.00
N GLY A 223 -6.72 -14.36 3.90
CA GLY A 223 -7.27 -14.58 2.57
C GLY A 223 -7.17 -16.04 2.15
N LYS A 224 -7.72 -16.35 0.98
CA LYS A 224 -7.56 -17.65 0.34
C LYS A 224 -6.72 -17.48 -0.91
N LEU A 225 -5.64 -18.26 -1.03
CA LEU A 225 -4.71 -18.12 -2.14
C LEU A 225 -5.41 -18.33 -3.49
N GLU A 226 -6.34 -19.28 -3.59
CA GLU A 226 -7.13 -19.55 -4.80
C GLU A 226 -8.01 -18.38 -5.26
N ASN A 227 -8.34 -17.45 -4.35
CA ASN A 227 -9.09 -16.24 -4.69
C ASN A 227 -8.16 -15.12 -5.19
N ASN A 228 -6.85 -15.26 -5.02
CA ASN A 228 -5.87 -14.29 -5.47
C ASN A 228 -5.57 -14.45 -6.98
N THR A 229 -6.46 -13.90 -7.79
CA THR A 229 -6.43 -14.04 -9.25
C THR A 229 -5.90 -12.79 -9.95
N VAL A 230 -5.39 -12.95 -11.18
CA VAL A 230 -4.93 -11.82 -12.01
C VAL A 230 -6.07 -10.88 -12.41
N ILE A 231 -5.76 -9.59 -12.52
CA ILE A 231 -6.70 -8.51 -12.84
C ILE A 231 -6.40 -8.01 -14.26
N LYS A 232 -7.43 -8.00 -15.11
CA LYS A 232 -7.35 -7.56 -16.51
C LYS A 232 -7.50 -6.03 -16.65
N PRO A 233 -7.03 -5.42 -17.75
CA PRO A 233 -6.42 -6.06 -18.93
C PRO A 233 -4.92 -6.37 -18.80
N ASN A 234 -4.18 -5.67 -17.95
CA ASN A 234 -2.71 -5.71 -17.91
C ASN A 234 -2.12 -6.87 -17.07
N ASN A 235 -2.92 -7.90 -16.78
CA ASN A 235 -2.55 -9.03 -15.89
C ASN A 235 -1.86 -8.55 -14.60
N THR A 236 -2.49 -7.60 -13.93
CA THR A 236 -2.02 -7.04 -12.67
C THR A 236 -2.34 -7.98 -11.51
N CYS A 237 -1.43 -8.14 -10.57
CA CYS A 237 -1.55 -9.05 -9.44
C CYS A 237 -1.22 -8.32 -8.16
N ILE A 238 -1.70 -8.84 -7.02
CA ILE A 238 -1.47 -8.21 -5.74
C ILE A 238 -0.89 -9.25 -4.77
N ALA A 239 0.25 -8.93 -4.18
CA ALA A 239 0.84 -9.63 -3.04
C ALA A 239 1.04 -8.60 -1.92
N ILE A 240 0.14 -8.57 -0.94
CA ILE A 240 0.14 -7.51 0.08
C ILE A 240 1.30 -7.74 1.05
N CYS A 241 2.27 -6.83 1.02
CA CYS A 241 3.39 -6.77 1.96
C CYS A 241 4.10 -8.12 2.14
N LEU A 242 3.82 -8.78 3.27
CA LEU A 242 4.39 -10.07 3.66
C LEU A 242 4.13 -11.16 2.60
N ASP A 243 3.02 -11.14 1.86
CA ASP A 243 2.75 -12.09 0.78
C ASP A 243 3.89 -12.16 -0.25
N ALA A 244 4.54 -11.04 -0.56
CA ALA A 244 5.63 -10.99 -1.54
C ALA A 244 6.93 -11.63 -1.03
N PHE A 245 7.03 -11.94 0.26
CA PHE A 245 8.13 -12.69 0.86
C PHE A 245 7.95 -14.21 0.72
N TYR A 246 6.86 -14.69 0.11
CA TYR A 246 6.59 -16.12 -0.03
C TYR A 246 6.44 -16.57 -1.48
N LEU A 247 7.16 -17.63 -1.83
CA LEU A 247 7.15 -18.19 -3.18
C LEU A 247 5.84 -18.86 -3.56
N ASP A 248 5.03 -19.33 -2.61
CA ASP A 248 3.72 -19.92 -2.92
C ASP A 248 2.78 -18.88 -3.54
N VAL A 249 2.73 -17.67 -2.98
CA VAL A 249 1.95 -16.54 -3.53
C VAL A 249 2.51 -16.13 -4.88
N LEU A 250 3.82 -15.87 -4.97
CA LEU A 250 4.41 -15.41 -6.22
C LEU A 250 4.30 -16.45 -7.34
N SER A 251 4.50 -17.73 -7.05
CA SER A 251 4.35 -18.81 -8.05
C SER A 251 2.89 -18.99 -8.47
N HIS A 252 1.94 -18.85 -7.54
CA HIS A 252 0.51 -18.90 -7.85
C HIS A 252 0.12 -17.77 -8.82
N LEU A 253 0.54 -16.54 -8.55
CA LEU A 253 0.27 -15.39 -9.41
C LEU A 253 0.99 -15.53 -10.76
N ASP A 254 2.27 -15.92 -10.75
CA ASP A 254 3.08 -16.11 -11.95
C ASP A 254 2.47 -17.15 -12.89
N SER A 255 1.94 -18.26 -12.34
CA SER A 255 1.26 -19.32 -13.10
C SER A 255 0.01 -18.85 -13.85
N GLN A 256 -0.57 -17.71 -13.44
CA GLN A 256 -1.72 -17.08 -14.07
C GLN A 256 -1.32 -16.02 -15.12
N ASN A 257 -0.05 -15.98 -15.52
CA ASN A 257 0.56 -15.00 -16.43
C ASN A 257 0.52 -13.57 -15.87
N CYS A 258 0.80 -13.43 -14.58
CA CYS A 258 1.00 -12.13 -13.96
C CYS A 258 2.08 -11.31 -14.69
N THR A 259 1.80 -10.05 -15.04
CA THR A 259 2.76 -9.16 -15.71
C THR A 259 3.24 -8.06 -14.76
N ILE A 260 2.33 -7.50 -13.95
CA ILE A 260 2.64 -6.42 -13.00
C ILE A 260 2.28 -6.90 -11.59
N LEU A 261 3.30 -7.04 -10.73
CA LEU A 261 3.12 -7.34 -9.32
C LEU A 261 3.00 -6.06 -8.51
N ILE A 262 1.86 -5.89 -7.85
CA ILE A 262 1.63 -4.82 -6.89
C ILE A 262 1.88 -5.36 -5.49
N GLN A 263 2.75 -4.68 -4.75
CA GLN A 263 3.07 -4.98 -3.36
C GLN A 263 2.78 -3.76 -2.47
N PRO A 264 1.51 -3.50 -2.10
CA PRO A 264 1.24 -2.46 -1.11
C PRO A 264 1.83 -2.92 0.23
N SER A 265 2.65 -2.07 0.87
CA SER A 265 3.41 -2.46 2.07
C SER A 265 3.24 -1.50 3.24
N PHE A 266 3.17 -2.08 4.44
CA PHE A 266 3.19 -1.42 5.73
C PHE A 266 4.22 -2.16 6.57
N ASN A 267 5.44 -1.62 6.60
CA ASN A 267 6.54 -2.18 7.38
C ASN A 267 6.51 -1.57 8.78
N ASP A 268 6.08 -2.35 9.77
CA ASP A 268 5.90 -1.94 11.16
C ASP A 268 7.22 -1.92 11.98
N GLN A 269 8.35 -1.81 11.27
CA GLN A 269 9.69 -1.80 11.83
C GLN A 269 10.47 -0.56 11.39
N MET A 270 11.51 -0.21 12.15
CA MET A 270 12.47 0.82 11.71
C MET A 270 13.23 0.36 10.47
N TRP A 271 13.30 1.20 9.43
CA TRP A 271 13.95 0.82 8.19
C TRP A 271 15.45 0.56 8.36
N ALA A 272 16.15 1.39 9.14
CA ALA A 272 17.58 1.23 9.38
C ALA A 272 17.85 0.54 10.72
N ALA A 273 17.27 -0.63 10.94
CA ALA A 273 17.49 -1.46 12.13
C ALA A 273 17.66 -2.95 11.77
N ASN A 274 18.00 -3.76 12.77
CA ASN A 274 17.88 -5.21 12.65
C ASN A 274 16.44 -5.62 12.99
N LEU A 275 15.92 -6.66 12.34
CA LEU A 275 14.56 -7.19 12.56
C LEU A 275 14.26 -7.44 14.03
N SER A 276 15.24 -7.95 14.78
CA SER A 276 15.17 -8.01 16.24
C SER A 276 16.56 -8.08 16.85
N SER A 277 16.64 -8.02 18.18
CA SER A 277 17.88 -8.28 18.91
C SER A 277 18.37 -9.74 18.75
N GLN A 278 17.47 -10.66 18.38
CA GLN A 278 17.74 -12.10 18.23
C GLN A 278 17.92 -12.51 16.76
N SER A 279 17.40 -11.72 15.82
CA SER A 279 17.60 -11.87 14.37
C SER A 279 18.42 -10.69 13.86
N PRO A 280 19.74 -10.86 13.65
CA PRO A 280 20.63 -9.76 13.24
C PRO A 280 20.48 -9.39 11.76
N ILE A 281 19.36 -9.73 11.13
CA ILE A 281 19.09 -9.38 9.73
C ILE A 281 18.75 -7.89 9.68
N TRP A 282 19.55 -7.15 8.92
CA TRP A 282 19.36 -5.73 8.66
C TRP A 282 18.16 -5.55 7.73
N VAL A 283 17.16 -4.76 8.13
CA VAL A 283 15.86 -4.63 7.43
C VAL A 283 16.01 -4.37 5.92
N PRO A 284 16.84 -3.45 5.41
CA PRO A 284 17.01 -3.24 3.97
C PRO A 284 17.56 -4.48 3.23
N VAL A 285 18.32 -5.35 3.91
CA VAL A 285 18.77 -6.64 3.36
C VAL A 285 17.60 -7.61 3.30
N ASP A 286 16.76 -7.66 4.34
CA ASP A 286 15.56 -8.50 4.36
C ASP A 286 14.60 -8.16 3.21
N TRP A 287 14.35 -6.87 2.98
CA TRP A 287 13.53 -6.40 1.85
C TRP A 287 14.16 -6.65 0.48
N ALA A 288 15.49 -6.73 0.38
CA ALA A 288 16.14 -7.13 -0.86
C ALA A 288 16.07 -8.65 -1.09
N HIS A 289 16.36 -9.46 -0.07
CA HIS A 289 16.40 -10.92 -0.14
C HIS A 289 15.02 -11.60 -0.08
N GLY A 290 14.01 -10.88 0.37
CA GLY A 290 12.61 -11.28 0.28
C GLY A 290 12.02 -10.89 -1.07
N PRO A 291 11.20 -9.83 -1.14
CA PRO A 291 10.36 -9.56 -2.30
C PRO A 291 11.15 -9.33 -3.59
N LEU A 292 12.31 -8.68 -3.55
CA LEU A 292 13.10 -8.44 -4.77
C LEU A 292 13.79 -9.72 -5.28
N ALA A 293 14.45 -10.50 -4.41
CA ALA A 293 15.07 -11.75 -4.85
C ALA A 293 14.03 -12.80 -5.27
N LEU A 294 12.87 -12.87 -4.62
CA LEU A 294 11.81 -13.79 -5.00
C LEU A 294 11.11 -13.36 -6.30
N PHE A 295 11.01 -12.05 -6.55
CA PHE A 295 10.59 -11.54 -7.85
C PHE A 295 11.44 -12.14 -8.97
N GLU A 296 12.77 -12.21 -8.84
CA GLU A 296 13.65 -12.80 -9.87
C GLU A 296 13.32 -14.27 -10.20
N LYS A 297 12.79 -15.02 -9.24
CA LYS A 297 12.45 -16.45 -9.38
C LYS A 297 11.17 -16.71 -10.18
N THR A 298 10.39 -15.67 -10.48
CA THR A 298 9.19 -15.76 -11.33
C THR A 298 9.53 -15.65 -12.82
N GLN A 299 8.62 -16.02 -13.72
CA GLN A 299 8.86 -16.07 -15.17
C GLN A 299 8.12 -14.96 -15.94
N ASN A 300 6.86 -14.74 -15.61
CA ASN A 300 5.95 -13.86 -16.32
C ASN A 300 5.94 -12.44 -15.74
N ILE A 301 6.19 -12.29 -14.43
CA ILE A 301 6.16 -10.96 -13.79
C ILE A 301 7.30 -10.09 -14.34
N GLN A 302 6.95 -9.04 -15.07
CA GLN A 302 7.91 -8.13 -15.70
C GLN A 302 8.18 -6.89 -14.86
N PHE A 303 7.17 -6.41 -14.12
CA PHE A 303 7.29 -5.20 -13.31
C PHE A 303 6.83 -5.46 -11.88
N SER A 304 7.49 -4.85 -10.90
CA SER A 304 7.01 -4.79 -9.52
C SER A 304 6.89 -3.34 -9.06
N ILE A 305 5.85 -3.05 -8.29
CA ILE A 305 5.60 -1.74 -7.69
C ILE A 305 5.27 -1.92 -6.21
N ASN A 306 6.09 -1.34 -5.35
CA ASN A 306 6.00 -1.50 -3.90
C ASN A 306 5.97 -0.12 -3.21
N PRO A 307 4.79 0.50 -3.02
CA PRO A 307 4.65 1.64 -2.15
C PRO A 307 4.66 1.21 -0.67
N MET A 308 5.48 1.89 0.14
CA MET A 308 5.55 1.70 1.58
C MET A 308 4.96 2.90 2.31
N VAL A 309 3.99 2.67 3.20
CA VAL A 309 3.52 3.69 4.15
C VAL A 309 4.66 4.07 5.08
N THR A 310 4.69 5.32 5.52
CA THR A 310 5.64 5.79 6.55
C THR A 310 4.92 6.60 7.62
N GLY A 311 5.59 6.89 8.74
CA GLY A 311 5.06 7.75 9.80
C GLY A 311 4.76 6.99 11.08
N ASN A 312 4.92 7.69 12.20
CA ASN A 312 4.52 7.18 13.51
C ASN A 312 2.99 7.16 13.62
N LEU A 313 2.46 6.14 14.30
CA LEU A 313 1.09 6.11 14.77
C LEU A 313 1.10 6.02 16.29
N PHE A 314 0.58 7.06 16.96
CA PHE A 314 0.68 7.20 18.41
C PHE A 314 2.17 7.12 18.89
N SER A 315 2.40 6.81 20.16
CA SER A 315 3.72 6.84 20.81
C SER A 315 4.49 5.53 20.72
N ASP A 316 3.92 4.49 20.11
CA ASP A 316 4.44 3.13 20.20
C ASP A 316 4.41 2.34 18.88
N MET A 317 3.95 2.95 17.79
CA MET A 317 3.97 2.32 16.47
C MET A 317 4.82 3.11 15.47
N ILE A 318 5.78 2.42 14.88
CA ILE A 318 6.67 2.92 13.83
C ILE A 318 6.24 2.29 12.52
N VAL A 319 6.19 3.10 11.47
CA VAL A 319 6.06 2.61 10.10
C VAL A 319 7.08 3.33 9.26
N ASP A 320 7.99 2.57 8.65
CA ASP A 320 9.13 3.12 7.94
C ASP A 320 9.46 2.27 6.72
N GLY A 321 9.97 2.89 5.66
CA GLY A 321 10.13 2.19 4.40
C GLY A 321 10.73 3.02 3.29
N GLN A 322 10.98 2.35 2.18
CA GLN A 322 11.42 2.96 0.95
C GLN A 322 10.71 2.33 -0.25
N SER A 323 9.86 3.10 -0.91
CA SER A 323 9.08 2.62 -2.05
C SER A 323 9.94 2.37 -3.29
N THR A 324 9.59 1.37 -4.11
CA THR A 324 10.31 1.02 -5.34
C THR A 324 9.40 0.71 -6.52
N ILE A 325 9.93 0.91 -7.73
CA ILE A 325 9.41 0.33 -8.97
C ILE A 325 10.57 -0.38 -9.66
N ASN A 326 10.39 -1.64 -10.00
CA ASN A 326 11.44 -2.48 -10.57
C ASN A 326 10.96 -3.13 -11.87
N GLN A 327 11.92 -3.44 -12.74
CA GLN A 327 11.71 -4.16 -13.98
C GLN A 327 12.59 -5.39 -14.04
N ARG A 328 12.03 -6.51 -14.48
CA ARG A 328 12.78 -7.72 -14.80
C ARG A 328 13.70 -7.47 -15.99
N LEU A 329 14.93 -7.96 -15.88
CA LEU A 329 15.85 -8.01 -17.00
C LEU A 329 15.68 -9.31 -17.81
N LEU A 330 16.00 -9.23 -19.10
CA LEU A 330 16.09 -10.41 -19.95
C LEU A 330 17.12 -11.40 -19.36
N ARG A 331 16.79 -12.70 -19.39
CA ARG A 331 17.67 -13.75 -18.88
C ARG A 331 19.07 -13.64 -19.50
N GLY A 332 20.10 -13.66 -18.66
CA GLY A 332 21.49 -13.53 -19.07
C GLY A 332 22.00 -12.09 -19.18
N ILE A 333 21.12 -11.09 -19.01
CA ILE A 333 21.51 -9.70 -18.75
C ILE A 333 21.54 -9.50 -17.24
N THR A 334 22.68 -9.12 -16.71
CA THR A 334 22.83 -8.66 -15.34
C THR A 334 22.79 -7.14 -15.31
N ALA A 335 21.95 -6.56 -14.44
CA ALA A 335 22.05 -5.13 -14.15
C ALA A 335 23.39 -4.90 -13.45
N LEU A 336 24.14 -3.90 -13.90
CA LEU A 336 25.02 -3.19 -12.99
C LEU A 336 24.13 -2.24 -12.19
N ASN A 337 23.43 -2.76 -11.17
CA ASN A 337 22.69 -1.90 -10.26
C ASN A 337 23.71 -0.89 -9.71
N LYS A 338 23.55 0.39 -10.08
CA LYS A 338 24.42 1.41 -9.54
C LYS A 338 24.09 1.52 -8.07
N GLN A 339 25.06 2.00 -7.30
CA GLN A 339 24.88 2.12 -5.86
C GLN A 339 23.64 2.98 -5.51
N ASP A 340 23.29 3.95 -6.34
CA ASP A 340 22.12 4.82 -6.20
C ASP A 340 20.76 4.12 -6.47
N ASP A 341 20.78 2.93 -7.08
CA ASP A 341 19.58 2.14 -7.41
C ASP A 341 19.19 1.16 -6.29
N LEU A 342 19.97 1.13 -5.20
CA LEU A 342 19.79 0.25 -4.05
C LEU A 342 19.15 0.99 -2.87
N TYR A 343 18.33 0.25 -2.11
CA TYR A 343 17.78 0.71 -0.86
C TYR A 343 18.80 1.44 0.03
N ILE A 344 18.38 2.50 0.70
CA ILE A 344 19.21 3.22 1.68
C ILE A 344 19.50 2.25 2.83
N GLY A 345 20.78 2.13 3.19
CA GLY A 345 21.24 1.14 4.16
C GLY A 345 21.68 -0.19 3.55
N LEU A 346 21.47 -0.42 2.25
CA LEU A 346 21.95 -1.61 1.56
C LEU A 346 23.34 -1.38 0.95
N ASP A 347 24.22 -2.38 1.00
CA ASP A 347 25.51 -2.35 0.29
C ASP A 347 25.44 -3.23 -0.96
N PRO A 348 26.18 -2.91 -2.05
CA PRO A 348 26.23 -3.77 -3.23
C PRO A 348 26.66 -5.21 -2.93
N VAL A 349 27.52 -5.42 -1.92
CA VAL A 349 27.94 -6.75 -1.48
C VAL A 349 26.79 -7.59 -0.92
N ASP A 350 25.75 -6.95 -0.37
CA ASP A 350 24.60 -7.63 0.20
C ASP A 350 23.65 -8.19 -0.86
N VAL A 351 23.81 -7.84 -2.14
CA VAL A 351 22.89 -8.22 -3.22
C VAL A 351 23.60 -8.76 -4.45
N GLN A 352 24.82 -9.27 -4.31
CA GLN A 352 25.60 -9.77 -5.45
C GLN A 352 24.97 -11.00 -6.13
N ASP A 353 24.13 -11.73 -5.40
CA ASP A 353 23.38 -12.89 -5.87
C ASP A 353 22.02 -12.53 -6.48
N ILE A 354 21.66 -11.25 -6.47
CA ILE A 354 20.40 -10.70 -6.98
C ILE A 354 20.73 -9.83 -8.21
N SER A 355 20.34 -10.26 -9.41
CA SER A 355 20.82 -9.63 -10.66
C SER A 355 19.86 -9.64 -11.85
N GLY A 356 18.71 -10.30 -11.71
CA GLY A 356 17.65 -10.44 -12.70
C GLY A 356 16.65 -9.27 -12.76
N PHE A 357 16.89 -8.15 -12.07
CA PHE A 357 16.09 -6.94 -12.17
C PHE A 357 16.93 -5.66 -12.23
N GLN A 358 16.29 -4.58 -12.67
CA GLN A 358 16.76 -3.20 -12.52
C GLN A 358 15.73 -2.38 -11.74
N THR A 359 16.18 -1.51 -10.83
CA THR A 359 15.32 -0.53 -10.18
C THR A 359 15.07 0.62 -11.16
N LEU A 360 13.81 0.84 -11.54
CA LEU A 360 13.44 1.97 -12.42
C LEU A 360 13.36 3.28 -11.64
N THR A 361 12.82 3.21 -10.43
CA THR A 361 12.79 4.35 -9.52
C THR A 361 12.77 3.88 -8.07
N LEU A 362 13.45 4.64 -7.23
CA LEU A 362 13.61 4.42 -5.80
C LEU A 362 13.19 5.70 -5.07
N ALA A 363 12.26 5.58 -4.12
CA ALA A 363 11.88 6.70 -3.27
C ALA A 363 13.07 7.13 -2.40
N LYS A 364 13.10 8.38 -1.95
CA LYS A 364 14.06 8.76 -0.89
C LYS A 364 13.63 8.14 0.43
N TRP A 365 14.60 7.74 1.25
CA TRP A 365 14.37 7.55 2.68
C TRP A 365 14.44 8.89 3.42
N ALA A 366 14.14 8.90 4.73
CA ALA A 366 14.12 10.11 5.56
C ALA A 366 15.47 10.86 5.65
N ARG A 367 16.57 10.24 5.18
CA ARG A 367 17.86 10.87 4.94
C ARG A 367 18.63 10.15 3.83
N ASP A 368 19.62 10.83 3.28
CA ASP A 368 20.56 10.26 2.32
C ASP A 368 21.50 9.24 3.00
N ASP A 369 21.96 8.28 2.20
CA ASP A 369 22.91 7.26 2.62
C ASP A 369 24.32 7.87 2.71
N PRO A 370 25.04 7.77 3.85
CA PRO A 370 26.36 8.39 3.99
C PRO A 370 27.49 7.61 3.29
N ARG A 371 27.23 6.96 2.15
CA ARG A 371 28.16 6.10 1.39
C ARG A 371 29.43 6.83 0.92
N GLU A 372 29.32 8.11 0.56
CA GLU A 372 30.45 8.93 0.09
C GLU A 372 31.46 9.30 1.19
N LYS A 373 31.09 9.08 2.45
CA LYS A 373 31.99 9.27 3.59
C LYS A 373 32.72 7.94 3.73
N ASN A 374 34.05 7.94 3.65
CA ASN A 374 34.94 6.77 3.77
C ASN A 374 34.75 6.03 5.11
N LEU A 375 33.60 5.37 5.25
CA LEU A 375 33.05 4.71 6.42
C LEU A 375 33.02 3.22 6.14
N THR A 376 33.30 2.43 7.16
CA THR A 376 32.99 1.01 7.13
C THR A 376 31.48 0.80 7.04
N LYS A 377 31.07 -0.38 6.54
CA LYS A 377 29.66 -0.81 6.53
C LYS A 377 28.98 -0.67 7.90
N GLN A 378 29.69 -1.05 8.96
CA GLN A 378 29.16 -0.97 10.32
C GLN A 378 28.94 0.48 10.77
N GLU A 379 29.91 1.37 10.53
CA GLU A 379 29.76 2.80 10.86
C GLU A 379 28.61 3.44 10.07
N ARG A 380 28.49 3.11 8.77
CA ARG A 380 27.40 3.56 7.91
C ARG A 380 26.03 3.14 8.46
N ARG A 381 25.85 1.85 8.77
CA ARG A 381 24.62 1.32 9.36
C ARG A 381 24.34 1.94 10.74
N GLN A 382 25.36 2.14 11.57
CA GLN A 382 25.20 2.81 12.86
C GLN A 382 24.68 4.24 12.71
N LEU A 383 25.21 5.02 11.76
CA LEU A 383 24.73 6.38 11.50
C LEU A 383 23.28 6.41 11.02
N LEU A 384 22.87 5.43 10.21
CA LEU A 384 21.48 5.30 9.75
C LEU A 384 20.56 4.87 10.90
N TYR A 385 20.98 3.91 11.72
CA TYR A 385 20.24 3.45 12.90
C TYR A 385 20.01 4.57 13.93
N GLN A 386 21.03 5.38 14.21
CA GLN A 386 20.85 6.55 15.10
C GLN A 386 19.78 7.50 14.57
N TYR A 387 19.71 7.70 13.25
CA TYR A 387 18.68 8.55 12.68
C TYR A 387 17.30 7.87 12.70
N ALA A 388 17.21 6.56 12.53
CA ALA A 388 15.95 5.84 12.72
C ALA A 388 15.41 6.01 14.15
N LEU A 389 16.27 5.99 15.17
CA LEU A 389 15.89 6.31 16.55
C LEU A 389 15.40 7.75 16.72
N GLU A 390 15.94 8.71 15.95
CA GLU A 390 15.46 10.09 15.95
C GLU A 390 14.09 10.26 15.25
N LEU A 391 13.68 9.34 14.37
CA LEU A 391 12.37 9.37 13.71
C LEU A 391 11.27 8.77 14.60
N ALA A 392 11.66 7.84 15.48
CA ALA A 392 10.76 7.10 16.36
C ALA A 392 9.88 8.00 17.23
N PRO A 393 8.68 7.53 17.64
CA PRO A 393 7.82 8.28 18.54
C PRO A 393 8.53 8.55 19.88
N ASP A 394 8.21 9.68 20.51
CA ASP A 394 8.78 10.14 21.79
C ASP A 394 10.32 10.27 21.83
N SER A 395 11.00 10.28 20.67
CA SER A 395 12.45 10.51 20.57
C SER A 395 12.87 11.89 21.07
N LYS A 396 11.94 12.87 21.10
CA LYS A 396 12.20 14.29 21.42
C LYS A 396 13.21 14.94 20.46
N SER A 397 13.56 14.25 19.37
CA SER A 397 14.43 14.79 18.35
C SER A 397 13.68 15.80 17.52
N LYS A 398 14.39 16.79 16.96
CA LYS A 398 13.85 17.65 15.91
C LYS A 398 13.43 16.87 14.65
N ASN A 399 13.85 15.61 14.54
CA ASN A 399 13.53 14.72 13.43
C ASN A 399 12.38 13.76 13.73
N GLU A 400 11.78 13.82 14.92
CA GLU A 400 10.65 12.97 15.30
C GLU A 400 9.54 13.04 14.24
N ASN A 401 9.08 11.86 13.79
CA ASN A 401 8.07 11.69 12.76
C ASN A 401 8.36 12.36 11.40
N LYS A 402 9.60 12.78 11.12
CA LYS A 402 10.01 13.35 9.82
C LYS A 402 10.36 12.27 8.80
N TYR A 403 9.51 11.26 8.68
CA TYR A 403 9.62 10.26 7.63
C TYR A 403 9.39 10.86 6.25
N ALA A 404 9.90 10.19 5.22
CA ALA A 404 9.70 10.61 3.84
C ALA A 404 8.24 10.39 3.41
N ASP A 405 7.65 11.42 2.80
CA ASP A 405 6.35 11.35 2.11
C ASP A 405 6.62 11.43 0.61
N THR A 406 6.39 10.33 -0.11
CA THR A 406 6.99 10.11 -1.43
C THR A 406 5.98 9.75 -2.50
N VAL A 407 6.21 10.27 -3.71
CA VAL A 407 5.56 9.84 -4.94
C VAL A 407 6.65 9.62 -5.97
N ILE A 408 6.80 8.38 -6.43
CA ILE A 408 7.73 7.99 -7.48
C ILE A 408 6.96 7.40 -8.65
N TRP A 409 7.54 7.44 -9.84
CA TRP A 409 6.87 6.96 -11.04
C TRP A 409 7.86 6.43 -12.07
N ALA A 410 7.36 5.59 -12.98
CA ALA A 410 8.06 5.13 -14.16
C ALA A 410 7.06 4.89 -15.30
N ASP A 411 7.47 5.15 -16.54
CA ASP A 411 6.74 4.71 -17.72
C ASP A 411 7.27 3.34 -18.13
N VAL A 412 6.38 2.39 -18.35
CA VAL A 412 6.71 1.00 -18.74
C VAL A 412 6.00 0.62 -20.03
N ILE A 413 6.57 -0.34 -20.75
CA ILE A 413 6.02 -0.92 -21.98
C ILE A 413 5.58 -2.35 -21.66
N LEU A 414 4.32 -2.69 -21.96
CA LEU A 414 3.72 -3.99 -21.67
C LEU A 414 3.88 -5.01 -22.80
#